data_AF-A0A2V9TQG3-F1
#
_entry.id   AF-A0A2V9TQG3-F1
#
_cell.length_a   1.000
_cell.length_b   1.000
_cell.length_c   1.000
_cell.angle_alpha   90.00
_cell.angle_beta   90.00
_cell.angle_gamma   90.00
#
_symmetry.space_group_name_H-M   'P 1'
#
loop_
_entity.id
_entity.type
_entity.pdbx_description
1 polymer ?
#
loop_
_entity_poly.entity_id
_entity_poly.type
_entity_poly.pdbx_seq_one_letter_code
_entity_poly.pdbx_strand_id
1 'polypeptide(L)'
;MTAIGVLPLWPVRNSNVAFPRVNLDGCVILTSIRVCTMSLGPKEFHKPVKVLRKLLKNFQERPLPEPVHRLRRYTRRLESMLQALMLDRRRNERRLLEAIARLRKRAGKVRDIDVLVGLVCILRASGENECRIQLLEHLGALRFRRARKLYNLVQIDGPVMQRRLKRCLRHIDQALAGCGKKNQGSNFERFGERELNDLRANFRST
;
A
#
# COMPACT_ATOMS: atom_id res chain seq x y z
N MET A 1 -40.93 32.59 10.23
CA MET A 1 -41.89 32.16 9.20
C MET A 1 -41.46 32.84 7.91
N THR A 2 -41.17 32.22 6.76
CA THR A 2 -41.10 30.82 6.27
C THR A 2 -39.90 30.74 5.29
N ALA A 3 -39.40 29.61 4.78
CA ALA A 3 -39.72 28.18 4.92
C ALA A 3 -38.41 27.34 5.04
N ILE A 4 -38.51 26.01 5.03
CA ILE A 4 -37.37 25.08 4.90
C ILE A 4 -37.48 24.38 3.53
N GLY A 5 -36.50 24.58 2.65
CA GLY A 5 -36.43 23.90 1.34
C GLY A 5 -35.77 22.54 1.45
N VAL A 6 -36.57 21.47 1.52
CA VAL A 6 -36.09 20.08 1.43
C VAL A 6 -36.01 19.67 -0.04
N LEU A 7 -34.88 19.11 -0.46
CA LEU A 7 -34.78 18.33 -1.72
C LEU A 7 -34.09 16.98 -1.48
N PRO A 8 -34.35 15.96 -2.31
CA PRO A 8 -34.58 14.62 -1.80
C PRO A 8 -33.42 13.63 -1.94
N LEU A 9 -33.50 12.65 -1.04
CA LEU A 9 -33.08 11.25 -1.18
C LEU A 9 -32.84 10.78 -2.64
N TRP A 10 -31.61 10.39 -2.94
CA TRP A 10 -31.27 9.57 -4.12
C TRP A 10 -31.34 8.08 -3.79
N PRO A 11 -32.14 7.28 -4.52
CA PRO A 11 -32.07 5.82 -4.46
C PRO A 11 -31.53 5.19 -5.76
N VAL A 12 -30.85 4.03 -5.60
CA VAL A 12 -30.95 2.83 -6.47
C VAL A 12 -30.18 2.79 -7.82
N ARG A 13 -29.19 1.86 -7.87
CA ARG A 13 -28.81 0.97 -9.01
C ARG A 13 -28.25 1.60 -10.31
N ASN A 14 -27.61 0.89 -11.26
CA ASN A 14 -26.94 -0.42 -11.33
C ASN A 14 -25.89 -0.37 -12.48
N SER A 15 -25.05 -1.41 -12.60
CA SER A 15 -24.14 -1.75 -13.72
C SER A 15 -24.40 -1.10 -15.09
N ASN A 16 -23.38 -0.42 -15.64
CA ASN A 16 -22.75 -0.70 -16.95
C ASN A 16 -21.96 0.51 -17.44
N VAL A 17 -20.64 0.44 -17.44
CA VAL A 17 -19.78 1.30 -18.28
C VAL A 17 -18.65 0.44 -18.82
N ALA A 18 -18.74 0.13 -20.12
CA ALA A 18 -17.68 -0.52 -20.85
C ALA A 18 -16.48 0.42 -20.95
N PHE A 19 -15.29 -0.06 -20.59
CA PHE A 19 -14.05 0.66 -20.89
C PHE A 19 -13.66 0.40 -22.35
N PRO A 20 -13.61 1.43 -23.23
CA PRO A 20 -13.12 1.23 -24.58
C PRO A 20 -11.62 0.91 -24.57
N ARG A 21 -11.23 -0.14 -25.29
CA ARG A 21 -9.83 -0.33 -25.70
C ARG A 21 -9.46 0.83 -26.62
N VAL A 22 -8.58 1.72 -26.17
CA VAL A 22 -7.80 2.58 -27.06
C VAL A 22 -6.40 1.98 -27.17
N ASN A 23 -6.07 1.53 -28.38
CA ASN A 23 -4.74 1.10 -28.76
C ASN A 23 -4.26 2.11 -29.79
N LEU A 24 -3.29 2.97 -29.42
CA LEU A 24 -2.61 3.83 -30.37
C LEU A 24 -1.32 4.37 -29.75
N ASP A 25 -0.27 4.31 -30.55
CA ASP A 25 1.10 4.67 -30.19
C ASP A 25 1.22 6.17 -29.94
N GLY A 26 1.96 6.55 -28.90
CA GLY A 26 2.11 7.94 -28.50
C GLY A 26 3.20 8.10 -27.45
N CYS A 27 4.37 8.58 -27.88
CA CYS A 27 5.50 8.83 -27.01
C CYS A 27 5.15 9.86 -25.92
N VAL A 28 5.10 9.44 -24.66
CA VAL A 28 5.04 10.35 -23.50
C VAL A 28 6.22 10.03 -22.59
N ILE A 29 6.98 11.08 -22.28
CA ILE A 29 8.28 11.03 -21.61
C ILE A 29 8.23 10.19 -20.32
N LEU A 30 8.85 9.01 -20.37
CA LEU A 30 8.99 8.10 -19.24
C LEU A 30 9.93 8.69 -18.18
N THR A 31 9.40 9.54 -17.31
CA THR A 31 10.06 9.98 -16.07
C THR A 31 10.08 8.87 -15.02
N SER A 32 10.79 7.78 -15.35
CA SER A 32 11.41 6.79 -14.47
C SER A 32 10.66 6.42 -13.18
N ILE A 33 9.36 6.15 -13.26
CA ILE A 33 8.72 5.28 -12.26
C ILE A 33 9.14 3.85 -12.59
N ARG A 34 10.35 3.49 -12.15
CA ARG A 34 10.89 2.13 -12.25
C ARG A 34 10.05 1.20 -11.36
N VAL A 35 8.92 0.73 -11.88
CA VAL A 35 8.11 -0.34 -11.29
C VAL A 35 8.91 -1.64 -11.45
N CYS A 36 9.88 -1.86 -10.56
CA CYS A 36 10.59 -3.11 -10.50
C CYS A 36 9.62 -4.23 -10.09
N THR A 37 9.09 -4.95 -11.07
CA THR A 37 8.73 -6.35 -10.94
C THR A 37 9.99 -7.10 -10.51
N MET A 38 10.03 -7.54 -9.25
CA MET A 38 11.22 -8.18 -8.68
C MET A 38 11.05 -9.69 -8.72
N SER A 39 12.04 -10.40 -9.27
CA SER A 39 12.21 -11.82 -8.95
C SER A 39 12.50 -11.96 -7.45
N LEU A 40 11.76 -12.84 -6.78
CA LEU A 40 11.66 -12.87 -5.32
C LEU A 40 12.74 -13.74 -4.69
N GLY A 41 14.00 -13.28 -4.74
CA GLY A 41 15.09 -13.92 -3.99
C GLY A 41 14.88 -13.82 -2.47
N PRO A 42 15.30 -14.81 -1.64
CA PRO A 42 15.09 -14.79 -0.19
C PRO A 42 15.56 -13.49 0.50
N LYS A 43 16.71 -12.96 0.06
CA LYS A 43 17.31 -11.72 0.57
C LYS A 43 16.40 -10.49 0.36
N GLU A 44 15.50 -10.49 -0.63
CA GLU A 44 14.58 -9.38 -0.92
C GLU A 44 13.41 -9.26 0.07
N PHE A 45 13.03 -10.34 0.75
CA PHE A 45 11.95 -10.31 1.75
C PHE A 45 12.39 -9.68 3.07
N HIS A 46 13.65 -9.87 3.50
CA HIS A 46 14.11 -9.26 4.75
C HIS A 46 14.32 -7.74 4.64
N LYS A 47 14.64 -7.21 3.45
CA LYS A 47 14.92 -5.78 3.22
C LYS A 47 13.80 -4.85 3.73
N PRO A 48 12.53 -4.96 3.29
CA PRO A 48 11.46 -4.08 3.75
C PRO A 48 11.19 -4.19 5.26
N VAL A 49 11.29 -5.40 5.84
CA VAL A 49 11.14 -5.59 7.30
C VAL A 49 12.25 -4.89 8.07
N LYS A 50 13.53 -5.02 7.63
CA LYS A 50 14.68 -4.36 8.25
C LYS A 50 14.58 -2.83 8.13
N VAL A 51 14.23 -2.31 6.94
CA VAL A 51 14.09 -0.85 6.74
C VAL A 51 12.92 -0.27 7.54
N LEU A 52 11.75 -0.92 7.53
CA LEU A 52 10.60 -0.47 8.32
C LEU A 52 10.92 -0.43 9.82
N ARG A 53 11.65 -1.42 10.36
CA ARG A 53 12.10 -1.39 11.76
C ARG A 53 13.06 -0.22 12.05
N LYS A 54 14.01 0.09 11.15
CA LYS A 54 14.89 1.26 11.29
C LYS A 54 14.10 2.58 11.24
N LEU A 55 13.17 2.71 10.30
CA LEU A 55 12.31 3.89 10.16
C LEU A 55 11.42 4.11 11.40
N LEU A 56 10.86 3.03 11.99
CA LEU A 56 10.06 3.10 13.22
C LEU A 56 10.91 3.43 14.46
N LYS A 57 12.19 3.04 14.51
CA LYS A 57 13.08 3.38 15.63
C LYS A 57 13.52 4.85 15.58
N ASN A 58 13.89 5.33 14.39
CA ASN A 58 14.49 6.66 14.21
C ASN A 58 13.49 7.67 13.65
N PHE A 59 12.20 7.55 13.99
CA PHE A 59 11.15 8.42 13.46
C PHE A 59 11.15 9.76 14.19
N GLN A 60 11.28 10.87 13.44
CA GLN A 60 11.32 12.23 13.98
C GLN A 60 9.91 12.81 14.19
N GLU A 61 9.74 13.75 15.12
CA GLU A 61 8.44 14.44 15.33
C GLU A 61 8.05 15.31 14.12
N ARG A 62 9.04 15.91 13.47
CA ARG A 62 8.90 16.68 12.22
C ARG A 62 9.52 15.92 11.05
N PRO A 63 8.90 14.83 10.56
CA PRO A 63 9.46 14.05 9.46
C PRO A 63 9.49 14.86 8.16
N LEU A 64 10.65 14.81 7.50
CA LEU A 64 10.82 15.24 6.11
C LEU A 64 9.91 14.41 5.18
N PRO A 65 9.55 14.94 3.98
CA PRO A 65 8.68 14.22 3.03
C PRO A 65 9.24 12.85 2.61
N GLU A 66 10.56 12.72 2.48
CA GLU A 66 11.23 11.48 2.04
C GLU A 66 11.09 10.33 3.07
N PRO A 67 11.36 10.49 4.39
CA PRO A 67 10.97 9.52 5.41
C PRO A 67 9.50 9.07 5.35
N VAL A 68 8.55 9.97 5.11
CA VAL A 68 7.11 9.64 4.97
C VAL A 68 6.87 8.82 3.70
N HIS A 69 7.49 9.20 2.59
CA HIS A 69 7.40 8.47 1.32
C HIS A 69 8.02 7.06 1.44
N ARG A 70 9.22 6.93 2.04
CA ARG A 70 9.85 5.64 2.34
C ARG A 70 8.96 4.78 3.23
N LEU A 71 8.35 5.35 4.26
CA LEU A 71 7.41 4.63 5.12
C LEU A 71 6.23 4.06 4.33
N ARG A 72 5.59 4.85 3.45
CA ARG A 72 4.52 4.37 2.55
C ARG A 72 5.01 3.29 1.58
N ARG A 73 6.21 3.44 1.00
CA ARG A 73 6.81 2.49 0.05
C ARG A 73 7.07 1.12 0.70
N TYR A 74 7.73 1.10 1.86
CA TYR A 74 8.10 -0.14 2.55
C TYR A 74 6.91 -0.82 3.24
N THR A 75 5.92 -0.06 3.73
CA THR A 75 4.67 -0.65 4.24
C THR A 75 3.87 -1.33 3.14
N ARG A 76 3.70 -0.70 1.97
CA ARG A 76 3.05 -1.33 0.81
C ARG A 76 3.79 -2.60 0.36
N ARG A 77 5.13 -2.56 0.25
CA ARG A 77 5.92 -3.74 -0.15
C ARG A 77 5.77 -4.91 0.84
N LEU A 78 5.72 -4.63 2.14
CA LEU A 78 5.52 -5.65 3.16
C LEU A 78 4.11 -6.26 3.11
N GLU A 79 3.08 -5.44 2.88
CA GLU A 79 1.69 -5.89 2.72
C GLU A 79 1.54 -6.86 1.53
N SER A 80 2.04 -6.47 0.35
CA SER A 80 2.02 -7.35 -0.84
C SER A 80 2.82 -8.65 -0.63
N MET A 81 3.94 -8.61 0.09
CA MET A 81 4.70 -9.83 0.45
C MET A 81 3.93 -10.77 1.39
N LEU A 82 3.19 -10.25 2.37
CA LEU A 82 2.43 -11.07 3.31
C LEU A 82 1.23 -11.74 2.64
N GLN A 83 0.61 -11.05 1.68
CA GLN A 83 -0.42 -11.59 0.81
C GLN A 83 0.14 -12.67 -0.13
N ALA A 84 1.26 -12.40 -0.82
CA ALA A 84 1.89 -13.36 -1.72
C ALA A 84 2.34 -14.66 -1.02
N LEU A 85 2.75 -14.58 0.25
CA LEU A 85 3.12 -15.74 1.06
C LEU A 85 1.94 -16.38 1.83
N MET A 86 0.70 -15.89 1.66
CA MET A 86 -0.52 -16.34 2.38
C MET A 86 -0.36 -16.37 3.91
N LEU A 87 0.49 -15.47 4.45
CA LEU A 87 0.80 -15.37 5.88
C LEU A 87 -0.20 -14.49 6.64
N ASP A 88 -1.03 -13.74 5.92
CA ASP A 88 -2.13 -12.90 6.39
C ASP A 88 -3.17 -13.65 7.25
N ARG A 89 -3.36 -14.97 7.01
CA ARG A 89 -4.24 -15.85 7.79
C ARG A 89 -3.85 -15.97 9.27
N ARG A 90 -2.60 -15.65 9.64
CA ARG A 90 -2.10 -15.76 11.03
C ARG A 90 -2.46 -14.54 11.88
N ARG A 91 -2.87 -14.77 13.14
CA ARG A 91 -3.32 -13.71 14.09
C ARG A 91 -2.27 -12.61 14.35
N ASN A 92 -0.96 -12.92 14.28
CA ASN A 92 0.09 -11.93 14.48
C ASN A 92 0.25 -11.01 13.26
N GLU A 93 0.19 -11.59 12.07
CA GLU A 93 0.34 -10.96 10.77
C GLU A 93 -0.88 -10.10 10.43
N ARG A 94 -2.10 -10.59 10.66
CA ARG A 94 -3.33 -9.77 10.56
C ARG A 94 -3.27 -8.51 11.44
N ARG A 95 -2.87 -8.65 12.71
CA ARG A 95 -2.66 -7.50 13.63
C ARG A 95 -1.51 -6.58 13.21
N LEU A 96 -0.51 -7.10 12.49
CA LEU A 96 0.56 -6.30 11.91
C LEU A 96 0.07 -5.51 10.68
N LEU A 97 -0.72 -6.14 9.80
CA LEU A 97 -1.37 -5.50 8.66
C LEU A 97 -2.32 -4.38 9.12
N GLU A 98 -3.14 -4.61 10.16
CA GLU A 98 -3.99 -3.59 10.77
C GLU A 98 -3.19 -2.36 11.27
N ALA A 99 -2.08 -2.60 11.98
CA ALA A 99 -1.20 -1.51 12.44
C ALA A 99 -0.52 -0.78 11.27
N ILE A 100 -0.08 -1.52 10.24
CA ILE A 100 0.47 -0.96 9.00
C ILE A 100 -0.58 -0.12 8.26
N ALA A 101 -1.83 -0.56 8.19
CA ALA A 101 -2.93 0.17 7.55
C ALA A 101 -3.23 1.49 8.28
N ARG A 102 -3.27 1.48 9.62
CA ARG A 102 -3.37 2.71 10.43
C ARG A 102 -2.22 3.67 10.13
N LEU A 103 -0.99 3.14 10.08
CA LEU A 103 0.22 3.92 9.82
C LEU A 103 0.21 4.52 8.40
N ARG A 104 -0.14 3.73 7.39
CA ARG A 104 -0.36 4.17 5.99
C ARG A 104 -1.42 5.26 5.91
N LYS A 105 -2.55 5.14 6.62
CA LYS A 105 -3.64 6.15 6.62
C LYS A 105 -3.20 7.48 7.24
N ARG A 106 -2.34 7.46 8.26
CA ARG A 106 -1.77 8.68 8.86
C ARG A 106 -0.66 9.30 7.98
N ALA A 107 0.25 8.48 7.46
CA ALA A 107 1.29 8.89 6.51
C ALA A 107 0.71 9.40 5.17
N GLY A 108 -0.47 8.89 4.79
CA GLY A 108 -1.32 9.41 3.73
C GLY A 108 -1.55 10.90 3.91
N LYS A 109 -2.29 11.26 4.97
CA LYS A 109 -2.68 12.65 5.29
C LYS A 109 -1.53 13.65 5.44
N VAL A 110 -0.30 13.19 5.68
CA VAL A 110 0.90 14.06 5.65
C VAL A 110 1.35 14.28 4.20
N ARG A 111 1.49 13.18 3.43
CA ARG A 111 1.91 13.24 2.03
C ARG A 111 0.91 13.97 1.13
N ASP A 112 -0.39 13.86 1.43
CA ASP A 112 -1.42 14.55 0.67
C ASP A 112 -1.25 16.09 0.81
N ILE A 113 -0.85 16.57 1.99
CA ILE A 113 -0.49 17.98 2.22
C ILE A 113 0.86 18.33 1.58
N ASP A 114 1.87 17.45 1.65
CA ASP A 114 3.15 17.67 0.93
C ASP A 114 2.92 17.88 -0.59
N VAL A 115 1.92 17.20 -1.17
CA VAL A 115 1.52 17.37 -2.59
C VAL A 115 0.79 18.70 -2.79
N LEU A 116 -0.17 19.05 -1.95
CA LEU A 116 -0.87 20.35 -2.03
C LEU A 116 0.10 21.54 -1.91
N VAL A 117 1.05 21.50 -0.97
CA VAL A 117 2.10 22.53 -0.84
C VAL A 117 2.92 22.61 -2.13
N GLY A 118 3.33 21.46 -2.70
CA GLY A 118 4.05 21.44 -3.98
C GLY A 118 3.27 22.06 -5.13
N LEU A 119 1.95 21.83 -5.21
CA LEU A 119 1.09 22.45 -6.23
C LEU A 119 0.97 23.97 -6.02
N VAL A 120 0.75 24.43 -4.78
CA VAL A 120 0.65 25.86 -4.45
C VAL A 120 1.97 26.60 -4.72
N CYS A 121 3.13 25.96 -4.51
CA CYS A 121 4.43 26.52 -4.88
C CYS A 121 4.62 26.72 -6.40
N ILE A 122 4.00 25.88 -7.23
CA ILE A 122 4.07 25.96 -8.71
C ILE A 122 3.02 26.93 -9.26
N LEU A 123 1.93 27.18 -8.51
CA LEU A 123 0.85 28.07 -8.91
C LEU A 123 1.33 29.51 -9.08
N ARG A 124 1.24 30.01 -10.33
CA ARG A 124 1.50 31.40 -10.71
C ARG A 124 0.17 32.14 -10.82
N ALA A 125 -0.28 32.70 -9.70
CA ALA A 125 -1.39 33.66 -9.68
C ALA A 125 -0.81 35.08 -9.71
N SER A 126 -1.12 35.86 -10.75
CA SER A 126 -0.72 37.26 -10.87
C SER A 126 -1.53 38.13 -9.91
N GLY A 127 -0.88 38.83 -8.98
CA GLY A 127 -1.52 39.71 -8.00
C GLY A 127 -1.86 39.06 -6.65
N GLU A 128 -2.07 37.74 -6.59
CA GLU A 128 -2.55 37.03 -5.38
C GLU A 128 -1.42 36.47 -4.48
N ASN A 129 -0.25 37.12 -4.45
CA ASN A 129 0.90 36.63 -3.68
C ASN A 129 0.58 36.46 -2.18
N GLU A 130 -0.18 37.39 -1.61
CA GLU A 130 -0.55 37.41 -0.20
C GLU A 130 -1.48 36.23 0.16
N CYS A 131 -2.54 36.01 -0.62
CA CYS A 131 -3.44 34.86 -0.47
C CYS A 131 -2.68 33.52 -0.60
N ARG A 132 -1.68 33.45 -1.49
CA ARG A 132 -0.81 32.27 -1.62
C ARG A 132 0.07 32.05 -0.39
N ILE A 133 0.60 33.10 0.23
CA ILE A 133 1.39 33.01 1.47
C ILE A 133 0.50 32.47 2.60
N GLN A 134 -0.67 33.08 2.83
CA GLN A 134 -1.63 32.65 3.86
C GLN A 134 -2.08 31.18 3.68
N LEU A 135 -2.28 30.74 2.43
CA LEU A 135 -2.57 29.34 2.11
C LEU A 135 -1.40 28.41 2.46
N LEU A 136 -0.16 28.80 2.14
CA LEU A 136 1.05 28.02 2.49
C LEU A 136 1.24 27.92 4.01
N GLU A 137 0.99 28.99 4.76
CA GLU A 137 1.01 28.98 6.23
C GLU A 137 -0.05 28.03 6.81
N HIS A 138 -1.28 28.10 6.32
CA HIS A 138 -2.36 27.20 6.73
C HIS A 138 -2.01 25.73 6.45
N LEU A 139 -1.50 25.44 5.25
CA LEU A 139 -1.06 24.10 4.87
C LEU A 139 0.14 23.64 5.72
N GLY A 140 1.08 24.51 6.05
CA GLY A 140 2.21 24.25 6.94
C GLY A 140 1.76 23.88 8.37
N ALA A 141 0.85 24.66 8.94
CA ALA A 141 0.26 24.37 10.25
C ALA A 141 -0.54 23.06 10.24
N LEU A 142 -1.32 22.79 9.19
CA LEU A 142 -2.04 21.53 9.03
C LEU A 142 -1.09 20.34 8.88
N ARG A 143 -0.02 20.48 8.09
CA ARG A 143 1.06 19.49 7.92
C ARG A 143 1.67 19.13 9.28
N PHE A 144 2.05 20.13 10.08
CA PHE A 144 2.59 19.91 11.42
C PHE A 144 1.62 19.14 12.33
N ARG A 145 0.34 19.53 12.36
CA ARG A 145 -0.71 18.83 13.11
C ARG A 145 -0.91 17.38 12.67
N ARG A 146 -0.79 17.06 11.37
CA ARG A 146 -0.88 15.68 10.86
C ARG A 146 0.40 14.88 11.14
N ALA A 147 1.57 15.49 10.98
CA ALA A 147 2.88 14.91 11.27
C ALA A 147 3.02 14.50 12.74
N ARG A 148 2.63 15.37 13.68
CA ARG A 148 2.60 15.06 15.12
C ARG A 148 1.69 13.87 15.45
N LYS A 149 0.52 13.79 14.81
CA LYS A 149 -0.40 12.64 14.94
C LYS A 149 0.16 11.34 14.33
N LEU A 150 1.06 11.43 13.34
CA LEU A 150 1.80 10.28 12.81
C LEU A 150 2.94 9.86 13.75
N TYR A 151 3.71 10.82 14.27
CA TYR A 151 4.77 10.57 15.25
C TYR A 151 4.24 9.90 16.51
N ASN A 152 3.16 10.43 17.12
CA ASN A 152 2.56 9.84 18.32
C ASN A 152 2.09 8.39 18.08
N LEU A 153 1.53 8.09 16.89
CA LEU A 153 1.18 6.71 16.52
C LEU A 153 2.43 5.83 16.44
N VAL A 154 3.53 6.32 15.87
CA VAL A 154 4.81 5.57 15.80
C VAL A 154 5.41 5.36 17.18
N GLN A 155 5.32 6.30 18.10
CA GLN A 155 5.83 6.11 19.47
C GLN A 155 5.01 5.07 20.25
N ILE A 156 3.68 5.12 20.14
CA ILE A 156 2.77 4.19 20.85
C ILE A 156 2.80 2.78 20.23
N ASP A 157 2.50 2.66 18.93
CA ASP A 157 2.40 1.34 18.25
C ASP A 157 3.80 0.78 17.90
N GLY A 158 4.84 1.62 17.78
CA GLY A 158 6.16 1.27 17.26
C GLY A 158 6.84 0.10 17.96
N PRO A 159 7.00 0.08 19.30
CA PRO A 159 7.60 -1.04 20.01
C PRO A 159 6.86 -2.35 19.78
N VAL A 160 5.52 -2.32 19.75
CA VAL A 160 4.68 -3.49 19.46
C VAL A 160 4.86 -3.94 18.01
N MET A 161 4.81 -3.01 17.05
CA MET A 161 5.04 -3.28 15.63
C MET A 161 6.42 -3.88 15.40
N GLN A 162 7.48 -3.38 16.03
CA GLN A 162 8.84 -3.93 15.91
C GLN A 162 8.93 -5.38 16.41
N ARG A 163 8.26 -5.72 17.53
CA ARG A 163 8.16 -7.11 18.02
C ARG A 163 7.41 -8.00 17.02
N ARG A 164 6.27 -7.53 16.47
CA ARG A 164 5.50 -8.24 15.44
C ARG A 164 6.29 -8.46 14.16
N LEU A 165 7.04 -7.46 13.71
CA LEU A 165 7.94 -7.52 12.56
C LEU A 165 9.08 -8.54 12.77
N LYS A 166 9.67 -8.63 13.98
CA LYS A 166 10.67 -9.66 14.31
C LYS A 166 10.06 -11.07 14.29
N ARG A 167 8.83 -11.25 14.77
CA ARG A 167 8.11 -12.55 14.72
C ARG A 167 7.75 -12.95 13.28
N CYS A 168 7.20 -12.01 12.52
CA CYS A 168 6.86 -12.17 11.11
C CYS A 168 8.08 -12.58 10.26
N LEU A 169 9.25 -11.98 10.52
CA LEU A 169 10.50 -12.38 9.85
C LEU A 169 10.79 -13.88 10.02
N ARG A 170 10.70 -14.42 11.25
CA ARG A 170 10.89 -15.85 11.50
C ARG A 170 9.88 -16.73 10.75
N HIS A 171 8.64 -16.25 10.56
CA HIS A 171 7.62 -16.97 9.79
C HIS A 171 7.91 -16.95 8.28
N ILE A 172 8.46 -15.85 7.76
CA ILE A 172 8.96 -15.77 6.38
C ILE A 172 10.14 -16.74 6.21
N ASP A 173 11.09 -16.72 7.13
CA ASP A 173 12.27 -17.60 7.11
C ASP A 173 11.85 -19.09 7.14
N GLN A 174 10.87 -19.45 7.97
CA GLN A 174 10.26 -20.78 8.02
C GLN A 174 9.53 -21.16 6.72
N ALA A 175 8.77 -20.24 6.12
CA ALA A 175 8.07 -20.49 4.86
C ALA A 175 9.04 -20.73 3.70
N LEU A 176 10.11 -19.95 3.62
CA LEU A 176 11.16 -20.10 2.61
C LEU A 176 11.97 -21.38 2.81
N ALA A 177 12.34 -21.73 4.05
CA ALA A 177 13.03 -22.98 4.37
C ALA A 177 12.15 -24.22 4.15
N GLY A 178 10.85 -24.13 4.43
CA GLY A 178 9.87 -25.19 4.16
C GLY A 178 9.64 -25.43 2.67
N CYS A 179 9.74 -24.39 1.85
CA CYS A 179 9.67 -24.50 0.38
C CYS A 179 10.83 -25.34 -0.17
N GLY A 180 12.05 -25.14 0.36
CA GLY A 180 13.23 -25.94 -0.03
C GLY A 180 13.16 -27.43 0.33
N LYS A 181 12.28 -27.85 1.24
CA LYS A 181 12.08 -29.27 1.61
C LYS A 181 10.96 -29.97 0.84
N LYS A 182 10.13 -29.24 0.07
CA LYS A 182 8.98 -29.81 -0.66
C LYS A 182 9.26 -30.15 -2.13
N ASN A 183 10.49 -29.98 -2.61
CA ASN A 183 10.92 -30.39 -3.96
C ASN A 183 11.37 -31.87 -4.04
N GLN A 184 10.93 -32.71 -3.11
CA GLN A 184 10.91 -34.17 -3.24
C GLN A 184 9.51 -34.64 -2.83
N GLY A 185 8.74 -35.18 -3.78
CA GLY A 185 7.33 -35.55 -3.58
C GLY A 185 6.35 -34.53 -4.15
N SER A 186 6.21 -34.51 -5.47
CA SER A 186 5.09 -33.88 -6.16
C SER A 186 3.75 -34.42 -5.64
N ASN A 187 2.87 -33.52 -5.20
CA ASN A 187 1.46 -33.84 -4.95
C ASN A 187 0.58 -32.58 -5.13
N PHE A 188 0.89 -31.83 -6.20
CA PHE A 188 0.06 -30.72 -6.70
C PHE A 188 -0.71 -31.11 -7.97
N GLU A 189 -0.38 -32.24 -8.59
CA GLU A 189 -1.18 -32.89 -9.63
C GLU A 189 -2.30 -33.72 -9.00
N ARG A 190 -3.30 -33.03 -8.44
CA ARG A 190 -4.58 -33.67 -8.07
C ARG A 190 -5.79 -32.74 -8.05
N PHE A 191 -5.81 -31.74 -8.93
CA PHE A 191 -6.97 -30.85 -9.12
C PHE A 191 -7.33 -30.50 -10.58
N GLY A 192 -6.67 -31.11 -11.58
CA GLY A 192 -6.96 -30.86 -13.01
C GLY A 192 -7.12 -32.11 -13.91
N GLU A 193 -6.67 -33.29 -13.48
CA GLU A 193 -6.61 -34.47 -14.37
C GLU A 193 -7.89 -35.32 -14.43
N ARG A 194 -8.91 -35.04 -13.60
CA ARG A 194 -10.20 -35.73 -13.73
C ARG A 194 -11.05 -35.14 -14.85
N GLU A 195 -11.25 -33.82 -14.88
CA GLU A 195 -12.03 -33.16 -15.93
C GLU A 195 -11.43 -33.32 -17.34
N LEU A 196 -10.10 -33.39 -17.46
CA LEU A 196 -9.43 -33.62 -18.75
C LEU A 196 -9.54 -35.06 -19.27
N ASN A 197 -9.68 -36.06 -18.41
CA ASN A 197 -9.87 -37.44 -18.85
C ASN A 197 -11.33 -37.72 -19.23
N ASP A 198 -12.30 -37.14 -18.50
CA ASP A 198 -13.73 -37.26 -18.84
C ASP A 198 -14.04 -36.60 -20.19
N LEU A 199 -13.44 -35.43 -20.49
CA LEU A 199 -13.55 -34.79 -21.80
C LEU A 199 -12.87 -35.57 -22.94
N ARG A 200 -11.82 -36.34 -22.63
CA ARG A 200 -11.09 -37.15 -23.63
C ARG A 200 -11.77 -38.48 -23.94
N ALA A 201 -12.62 -38.98 -23.03
CA ALA A 201 -13.45 -40.16 -23.27
C ALA A 201 -14.56 -39.90 -24.31
N ASN A 202 -15.22 -38.73 -24.24
CA ASN A 202 -16.33 -38.38 -25.14
C ASN A 202 -15.93 -38.09 -26.59
N PHE A 203 -14.64 -37.89 -26.89
CA PHE A 203 -14.14 -37.60 -28.25
C PHE A 203 -13.66 -38.86 -29.03
N ARG A 204 -13.95 -40.06 -28.53
CA ARG A 204 -13.63 -41.34 -29.20
C ARG A 204 -14.84 -42.20 -29.58
N SER A 205 -16.05 -41.65 -29.45
CA SER A 205 -17.32 -42.39 -29.67
C SER A 205 -18.23 -41.72 -30.71
N THR A 206 -17.64 -41.13 -31.75
CA THR A 206 -18.30 -40.61 -32.96
C THR A 206 -17.45 -40.94 -34.18
#